data_AF-A0A7R6PA12-F1
#
_entry.id   AF-A0A7R6PA12-F1
#
_cell.length_a   1.000
_cell.length_b   1.000
_cell.length_c   1.000
_cell.angle_alpha   90.00
_cell.angle_beta   90.00
_cell.angle_gamma   90.00
#
_symmetry.space_group_name_H-M   'P 1'
#
loop_
_entity.id
_entity.type
_entity.pdbx_description
1 polymer ?
#
loop_
_entity_poly.entity_id
_entity_poly.type
_entity_poly.pdbx_seq_one_letter_code
_entity_poly.pdbx_strand_id
1 'polypeptide(L)'
;MVSKAKLYSKLDDLELELKERLVPHLEQAAVGHNELAFCVTGYHSFKQLKLQTDKTMAELVDIGAQILSLQEKLGEPSDGSIAERICWYCYEWSNTGKQYRTSAQGLAKQFLTEIS
;
A
#
# COMPACT_ATOMS: atom_id res chain seq x y z
N MET A 1 -26.79 -14.76 -6.92
CA MET A 1 -26.14 -13.62 -7.61
C MET A 1 -25.93 -12.53 -6.57
N VAL A 2 -24.69 -12.13 -6.29
CA VAL A 2 -24.45 -10.93 -5.46
C VAL A 2 -24.87 -9.73 -6.29
N SER A 3 -25.68 -8.83 -5.72
CA SER A 3 -26.08 -7.62 -6.45
C SER A 3 -24.87 -6.71 -6.64
N LYS A 4 -24.72 -6.12 -7.84
CA LYS A 4 -23.63 -5.16 -8.12
C LYS A 4 -23.57 -4.06 -7.07
N ALA A 5 -24.71 -3.56 -6.60
CA ALA A 5 -24.79 -2.57 -5.53
C ALA A 5 -24.04 -2.99 -4.25
N LYS A 6 -24.13 -4.26 -3.84
CA LYS A 6 -23.40 -4.76 -2.66
C LYS A 6 -21.89 -4.85 -2.90
N LEU A 7 -21.47 -5.09 -4.14
CA LEU A 7 -20.05 -5.11 -4.50
C LEU A 7 -19.46 -3.70 -4.51
N TYR A 8 -20.20 -2.71 -5.02
CA TYR A 8 -19.80 -1.30 -4.95
C TYR A 8 -19.72 -0.79 -3.51
N SER A 9 -20.74 -1.04 -2.67
CA SER A 9 -20.66 -0.63 -1.25
C SER A 9 -19.46 -1.26 -0.54
N LYS A 10 -19.15 -2.53 -0.81
CA LYS A 10 -17.96 -3.18 -0.24
C LYS A 10 -16.66 -2.57 -0.77
N LEU A 11 -16.62 -2.17 -2.04
CA LEU A 11 -15.48 -1.49 -2.63
C LEU A 11 -15.24 -0.14 -1.93
N ASP A 12 -16.30 0.67 -1.79
CA ASP A 12 -16.25 1.96 -1.10
C ASP A 12 -15.77 1.82 0.36
N ASP A 13 -16.28 0.83 1.08
CA ASP A 13 -15.89 0.55 2.48
C ASP A 13 -14.39 0.20 2.58
N LEU A 14 -13.88 -0.62 1.65
CA LEU A 14 -12.48 -1.03 1.63
C LEU A 14 -11.55 0.12 1.21
N GLU A 15 -11.95 0.95 0.24
CA GLU A 15 -11.18 2.12 -0.18
C GLU A 15 -11.08 3.16 0.95
N LEU A 16 -12.16 3.35 1.71
CA LEU A 16 -12.18 4.18 2.89
C LEU A 16 -11.25 3.63 3.97
N GLU A 17 -11.39 2.35 4.33
CA GLU A 17 -10.53 1.70 5.34
C GLU A 17 -9.05 1.80 4.94
N LEU A 18 -8.74 1.54 3.66
CA LEU A 18 -7.39 1.64 3.13
C LEU A 18 -6.81 3.03 3.36
N LYS A 19 -7.55 4.07 2.98
CA LYS A 19 -7.10 5.46 3.10
C LYS A 19 -6.90 5.86 4.56
N GLU A 20 -7.88 5.58 5.43
CA GLU A 20 -7.84 5.96 6.85
C GLU A 20 -6.67 5.32 7.60
N ARG A 21 -6.29 4.11 7.23
CA ARG A 21 -5.17 3.39 7.86
C ARG A 21 -3.82 3.70 7.20
N LEU A 22 -3.80 3.94 5.89
CA LEU A 22 -2.60 4.24 5.12
C LEU A 22 -2.01 5.61 5.48
N VAL A 23 -2.84 6.65 5.54
CA VAL A 23 -2.38 8.04 5.80
C VAL A 23 -1.55 8.14 7.09
N PRO A 24 -2.03 7.73 8.27
CA PRO A 24 -1.25 7.85 9.50
C PRO A 24 0.03 7.00 9.47
N HIS A 25 0.00 5.86 8.79
CA HIS A 25 1.19 5.02 8.63
C HIS A 25 2.26 5.70 7.78
N LEU A 26 1.87 6.33 6.67
CA LEU A 26 2.77 7.11 5.82
C LEU A 26 3.27 8.37 6.53
N GLU A 27 2.44 9.03 7.35
CA GLU A 27 2.88 10.19 8.14
C GLU A 27 4.01 9.82 9.11
N GLN A 28 3.90 8.68 9.80
CA GLN A 28 4.98 8.17 10.66
C GLN A 28 6.25 7.88 9.87
N ALA A 29 6.13 7.29 8.68
CA ALA A 29 7.26 7.05 7.80
C ALA A 29 7.91 8.36 7.28
N ALA A 30 7.09 9.37 6.95
CA ALA A 30 7.52 10.67 6.43
C ALA A 30 8.29 11.52 7.47
N VAL A 31 8.04 11.31 8.76
CA VAL A 31 8.84 11.90 9.85
C VAL A 31 10.04 11.05 10.28
N GLY A 32 10.23 9.87 9.66
CA GLY A 32 11.36 8.97 9.92
C GLY A 32 11.14 7.99 11.08
N HIS A 33 9.92 7.85 11.59
CA HIS A 33 9.60 6.91 12.67
C HIS A 33 9.40 5.46 12.19
N ASN A 34 9.30 5.24 10.87
CA ASN A 34 9.19 3.90 10.30
C ASN A 34 10.02 3.75 9.02
N GLU A 35 11.29 3.35 9.18
CA GLU A 35 12.23 3.10 8.07
C GLU A 35 11.88 1.84 7.25
N LEU A 36 10.99 1.00 7.75
CA LEU A 36 10.55 -0.25 7.14
C LEU A 36 9.09 -0.18 6.67
N ALA A 37 8.51 1.03 6.59
CA ALA A 37 7.08 1.22 6.31
C ALA A 37 6.60 0.55 5.02
N PHE A 38 7.49 0.28 4.06
CA PHE A 38 7.21 -0.37 2.78
C PHE A 38 7.78 -1.80 2.68
N CYS A 39 8.25 -2.35 3.79
CA CYS A 39 8.85 -3.68 3.85
C CYS A 39 7.75 -4.75 3.90
N VAL A 40 7.28 -5.19 2.72
CA VAL A 40 6.26 -6.23 2.61
C VAL A 40 6.83 -7.50 1.98
N THR A 41 6.56 -8.64 2.61
CA THR A 41 6.97 -9.96 2.10
C THR A 41 6.42 -10.16 0.69
N GLY A 42 7.28 -10.57 -0.24
CA GLY A 42 6.93 -10.72 -1.67
C GLY A 42 7.31 -9.51 -2.53
N TYR A 43 7.51 -8.33 -1.93
CA TYR A 43 7.94 -7.12 -2.65
C TYR A 43 9.44 -6.85 -2.53
N HIS A 44 10.13 -7.44 -1.55
CA HIS A 44 11.58 -7.26 -1.37
C HIS A 44 12.38 -8.57 -1.48
N SER A 45 13.57 -8.48 -2.08
CA SER A 45 14.50 -9.62 -2.25
C SER A 45 15.67 -9.62 -1.25
N PHE A 46 15.72 -8.66 -0.32
CA PHE A 46 16.80 -8.54 0.66
C PHE A 46 16.85 -9.74 1.59
N LYS A 47 17.91 -10.56 1.49
CA LYS A 47 18.12 -11.73 2.34
C LYS A 47 18.11 -11.40 3.85
N GLN A 48 18.53 -10.18 4.22
CA GLN A 48 18.57 -9.71 5.61
C GLN A 48 17.19 -9.30 6.16
N LEU A 49 16.25 -8.93 5.28
CA LEU A 49 14.92 -8.47 5.66
C LEU A 49 13.85 -9.55 5.42
N LYS A 50 14.24 -10.78 5.02
CA LYS A 50 13.31 -11.91 4.77
C LYS A 50 12.39 -12.25 5.96
N LEU A 51 12.74 -11.84 7.18
CA LEU A 51 11.96 -12.04 8.40
C LEU A 51 11.34 -10.73 8.92
N GLN A 52 11.60 -9.61 8.25
CA GLN A 52 11.10 -8.30 8.62
C GLN A 52 10.00 -7.93 7.65
N THR A 53 8.79 -7.79 8.18
CA THR A 53 7.67 -7.22 7.44
C THR A 53 7.01 -6.19 8.32
N ASP A 54 6.68 -5.05 7.74
CA ASP A 54 5.79 -4.10 8.37
C ASP A 54 4.37 -4.65 8.30
N LYS A 55 3.84 -5.03 9.47
CA LYS A 55 2.54 -5.70 9.58
C LYS A 55 1.42 -4.80 9.10
N THR A 56 1.48 -3.51 9.42
CA THR A 56 0.49 -2.53 9.00
C THR A 56 0.46 -2.44 7.47
N MET A 57 1.60 -2.29 6.83
CA MET A 57 1.68 -2.23 5.37
C MET A 57 1.30 -3.55 4.70
N ALA A 58 1.65 -4.70 5.28
CA ALA A 58 1.20 -5.99 4.77
C ALA A 58 -0.34 -6.10 4.78
N GLU A 59 -0.99 -5.69 5.86
CA GLU A 59 -2.46 -5.63 5.94
C GLU A 59 -3.05 -4.64 4.93
N LEU A 60 -2.40 -3.49 4.71
CA LEU A 60 -2.83 -2.51 3.70
C LEU A 60 -2.69 -3.05 2.28
N VAL A 61 -1.63 -3.80 1.99
CA VAL A 61 -1.45 -4.50 0.70
C VAL A 61 -2.54 -5.55 0.51
N ASP A 62 -2.90 -6.30 1.55
CA ASP A 62 -3.98 -7.29 1.49
C ASP A 62 -5.36 -6.65 1.23
N ILE A 63 -5.63 -5.48 1.83
CA ILE A 63 -6.83 -4.68 1.52
C ILE A 63 -6.78 -4.18 0.07
N GLY A 64 -5.62 -3.69 -0.39
CA GLY A 64 -5.39 -3.28 -1.78
C GLY A 64 -5.67 -4.42 -2.77
N ALA A 65 -5.19 -5.63 -2.49
CA ALA A 65 -5.47 -6.80 -3.34
C ALA A 65 -6.97 -7.15 -3.40
N GLN A 66 -7.70 -6.96 -2.30
CA GLN A 66 -9.16 -7.14 -2.28
C GLN A 66 -9.89 -6.08 -3.12
N ILE A 67 -9.45 -4.82 -3.06
CA ILE A 67 -9.96 -3.70 -3.88
C ILE A 67 -9.75 -4.01 -5.36
N LEU A 68 -8.53 -4.35 -5.77
CA LEU A 68 -8.20 -4.67 -7.16
C LEU A 68 -9.05 -5.84 -7.68
N SER A 69 -9.22 -6.90 -6.87
CA SER A 69 -10.07 -8.03 -7.25
C SER A 69 -11.56 -7.64 -7.36
N LEU A 70 -12.04 -6.69 -6.57
CA LEU A 70 -13.41 -6.18 -6.67
C LEU A 70 -13.60 -5.27 -7.89
N GLN A 71 -12.64 -4.39 -8.17
CA GLN A 71 -12.62 -3.55 -9.37
C GLN A 71 -12.65 -4.40 -10.64
N GLU A 72 -11.81 -5.45 -10.71
CA GLU A 72 -11.81 -6.41 -11.82
C GLU A 72 -13.18 -7.09 -12.00
N LYS A 73 -13.82 -7.52 -10.90
CA LYS A 73 -15.17 -8.14 -10.95
C LYS A 73 -16.26 -7.18 -11.38
N LEU A 74 -16.08 -5.89 -11.11
CA LEU A 74 -17.02 -4.83 -11.49
C LEU A 74 -16.76 -4.30 -12.91
N GLY A 75 -15.56 -4.56 -13.46
CA GLY A 75 -15.10 -4.02 -14.73
C GLY A 75 -14.60 -2.58 -14.62
N GLU A 76 -14.23 -2.14 -13.41
CA GLU A 76 -13.68 -0.82 -13.15
C GLU A 76 -12.17 -0.81 -13.38
N PRO A 77 -11.59 0.27 -13.93
CA PRO A 77 -10.15 0.41 -14.06
C PRO A 77 -9.51 0.58 -12.67
N SER A 78 -8.40 -0.12 -12.44
CA SER A 78 -7.59 0.01 -11.23
C SER A 78 -6.43 1.00 -11.36
N ASP A 79 -6.20 1.51 -12.57
CA ASP A 79 -5.06 2.35 -12.91
C ASP A 79 -5.06 3.65 -12.09
N GLY A 80 -3.98 3.88 -11.35
CA GLY A 80 -3.82 5.05 -10.48
C GLY A 80 -4.57 4.97 -9.16
N SER A 81 -5.23 3.84 -8.85
CA SER A 81 -5.87 3.63 -7.54
C SER A 81 -4.83 3.60 -6.42
N ILE A 82 -5.28 3.95 -5.19
CA ILE A 82 -4.43 3.85 -3.99
C ILE A 82 -3.93 2.42 -3.82
N ALA A 83 -4.78 1.42 -4.10
CA ALA A 83 -4.42 0.01 -4.02
C ALA A 83 -3.25 -0.37 -4.95
N GLU A 84 -3.25 0.11 -6.19
CA GLU A 84 -2.14 -0.10 -7.12
C GLU A 84 -0.87 0.64 -6.65
N ARG A 85 -1.04 1.89 -6.20
CA ARG A 85 0.08 2.73 -5.73
C ARG A 85 0.80 2.12 -4.54
N ILE A 86 0.10 1.50 -3.58
CA ILE A 86 0.75 0.81 -2.45
C ILE A 86 1.73 -0.26 -2.96
N CYS A 87 1.29 -1.10 -3.89
CA CYS A 87 2.13 -2.14 -4.49
C CYS A 87 3.36 -1.55 -5.18
N TRP A 88 3.17 -0.45 -5.92
CA TRP A 88 4.25 0.27 -6.59
C TRP A 88 5.27 0.84 -5.59
N TYR A 89 4.83 1.50 -4.51
CA TYR A 89 5.74 2.06 -3.50
C TYR A 89 6.48 0.96 -2.72
N CYS A 90 5.85 -0.18 -2.45
CA CYS A 90 6.51 -1.34 -1.86
C CYS A 90 7.62 -1.89 -2.77
N TYR A 91 7.37 -1.94 -4.07
CA TYR A 91 8.37 -2.33 -5.07
C TYR A 91 9.49 -1.29 -5.21
N GLU A 92 9.14 -0.01 -5.28
CA GLU A 92 10.12 1.07 -5.45
C GLU A 92 11.05 1.17 -4.24
N TRP A 93 10.50 1.03 -3.04
CA TRP A 93 11.29 0.94 -1.82
C TRP A 93 12.28 -0.23 -1.87
N SER A 94 11.87 -1.38 -2.39
CA SER A 94 12.76 -2.54 -2.47
C SER A 94 13.89 -2.37 -3.49
N ASN A 95 13.69 -1.53 -4.52
CA ASN A 95 14.72 -1.18 -5.50
C ASN A 95 15.78 -0.20 -4.97
N THR A 96 15.50 0.52 -3.87
CA THR A 96 16.44 1.52 -3.32
C THR A 96 17.69 0.94 -2.63
N GLY A 97 17.81 -0.40 -2.56
CA GLY A 97 19.03 -1.06 -2.14
C GLY A 97 19.43 -0.75 -0.69
N LYS A 98 20.68 -0.36 -0.45
CA LYS A 98 21.21 -0.08 0.90
C LYS A 98 20.71 1.24 1.52
N GLN A 99 19.99 2.07 0.76
CA GLN A 99 19.49 3.38 1.22
C GLN A 99 18.01 3.34 1.64
N TYR A 100 17.45 2.14 1.82
CA TYR A 100 16.04 1.91 2.13
C TYR A 100 15.48 2.76 3.29
N ARG A 101 16.31 3.08 4.29
CA ARG A 101 15.91 3.91 5.45
C ARG A 101 15.57 5.35 5.06
N THR A 102 16.47 6.01 4.33
CA THR A 102 16.25 7.37 3.83
C THR A 102 15.21 7.40 2.70
N SER A 103 15.12 6.31 1.93
CA SER A 103 14.15 6.17 0.86
C SER A 103 12.73 6.00 1.38
N ALA A 104 12.50 5.31 2.50
CA ALA A 104 11.19 5.19 3.12
C ALA A 104 10.57 6.56 3.41
N GLN A 105 11.36 7.50 3.95
CA GLN A 105 10.89 8.84 4.24
C GLN A 105 10.50 9.62 2.98
N GLY A 106 11.34 9.57 1.95
CA GLY A 106 11.10 10.25 0.67
C GLY A 106 9.86 9.69 -0.04
N LEU A 107 9.75 8.37 -0.12
CA LEU A 107 8.63 7.66 -0.73
C LEU A 107 7.32 7.92 0.03
N ALA A 108 7.36 7.96 1.37
CA ALA A 108 6.16 8.28 2.15
C ALA A 108 5.66 9.71 1.91
N LYS A 109 6.55 10.70 1.80
CA LYS A 109 6.18 12.08 1.46
C LYS A 109 5.60 12.19 0.05
N GLN A 110 6.23 11.50 -0.91
CA GLN A 110 5.74 11.44 -2.28
C GLN A 110 4.35 10.82 -2.32
N PHE A 111 4.15 9.70 -1.62
CA PHE A 111 2.87 9.01 -1.60
C PHE A 111 1.78 9.86 -0.94
N LEU A 112 2.05 10.49 0.21
CA LEU A 112 1.11 11.40 0.86
C LEU A 112 0.70 12.57 -0.06
N THR A 113 1.61 13.07 -0.88
CA THR A 113 1.33 14.16 -1.85
C THR A 113 0.43 13.68 -2.99
N GLU A 114 0.50 12.41 -3.37
CA GLU A 114 -0.34 11.84 -4.44
C GLU A 114 -1.77 11.53 -3.97
N ILE A 115 -1.99 11.28 -2.67
CA ILE A 115 -3.30 10.87 -2.11
C ILE A 115 -4.01 11.95 -1.26
N SER A 116 -3.32 13.07 -1.00
CA SER A 116 -3.88 14.28 -0.37
C SER A 116 -4.52 15.18 -1.40
#